data_AF-A0A164H2Q3-F1
#
_entry.id   AF-A0A164H2Q3-F1
#
_cell.length_a   1.000
_cell.length_b   1.000
_cell.length_c   1.000
_cell.angle_alpha   90.00
_cell.angle_beta   90.00
_cell.angle_gamma   90.00
#
_symmetry.space_group_name_H-M   'P 1'
#
loop_
_entity.id
_entity.type
_entity.pdbx_description
1 polymer ?
#
loop_
_entity_poly.entity_id
_entity_poly.type
_entity_poly.pdbx_seq_one_letter_code
_entity_poly.pdbx_strand_id
1 'polypeptide(L)'
;CGGRVLVENAIVIEAPVHENCHWDIQTQENRILVITALNGNLKDAQEFLTIHDGSCKDSPILLVENQKNPRASDLKRRQLQIYSSKFK
;
A
#
# COMPACT_ATOMS: atom_id res chain seq x y z
N CYS A 1 3.42 -14.56 -3.63
CA CYS A 1 2.25 -13.79 -3.12
C CYS A 1 1.88 -12.63 -4.06
N GLY A 2 0.67 -12.06 -3.93
CA GLY A 2 0.21 -10.93 -4.73
C GLY A 2 -1.03 -11.25 -5.57
N GLY A 3 -1.56 -10.25 -6.28
CA GLY A 3 -2.73 -10.43 -7.15
C GLY A 3 -3.38 -9.12 -7.58
N ARG A 4 -4.44 -9.23 -8.38
CA ARG A 4 -5.28 -8.09 -8.75
C ARG A 4 -6.49 -8.03 -7.84
N VAL A 5 -6.81 -6.86 -7.32
CA VAL A 5 -7.97 -6.64 -6.44
C VAL A 5 -8.75 -5.42 -6.89
N LEU A 6 -10.06 -5.58 -7.06
CA LEU A 6 -10.98 -4.47 -7.25
C LEU A 6 -11.59 -4.08 -5.90
N VAL A 7 -11.35 -2.85 -5.46
CA VAL A 7 -11.84 -2.30 -4.20
C VAL A 7 -13.13 -1.51 -4.45
N GLU A 8 -14.26 -2.06 -4.00
CA GLU A 8 -15.55 -1.36 -4.08
C GLU A 8 -15.78 -0.44 -2.87
N ASN A 9 -15.39 -0.91 -1.68
CA ASN A 9 -15.56 -0.21 -0.41
C ASN A 9 -14.23 -0.15 0.34
N ALA A 10 -13.79 -1.27 0.94
CA ALA A 10 -12.52 -1.35 1.63
C ALA A 10 -11.98 -2.79 1.65
N ILE A 11 -10.65 -2.92 1.69
CA ILE A 11 -9.93 -4.18 1.89
C ILE A 11 -8.78 -3.97 2.87
N VAL A 12 -8.30 -5.08 3.43
CA VAL A 12 -7.04 -5.12 4.18
C VAL A 12 -6.08 -6.04 3.45
N ILE A 13 -4.88 -5.56 3.18
CA ILE A 13 -3.79 -6.36 2.64
C ILE A 13 -2.80 -6.64 3.77
N GLU A 14 -2.57 -7.92 4.04
CA GLU A 14 -1.49 -8.37 4.90
C GLU A 14 -0.27 -8.70 4.04
N ALA A 15 0.80 -7.91 4.18
CA ALA A 15 2.03 -8.14 3.44
C ALA A 15 2.89 -9.18 4.16
N PRO A 16 3.33 -10.26 3.48
CA PRO A 16 4.23 -11.23 4.07
C PRO A 16 5.61 -10.61 4.34
N VAL A 17 6.30 -11.17 5.32
CA VAL A 17 7.56 -10.61 5.85
C VAL A 17 8.79 -11.11 5.08
N HIS A 18 8.67 -12.22 4.35
CA HIS A 18 9.79 -12.93 3.73
C HIS A 18 9.66 -13.11 2.21
N GLU A 19 8.72 -12.42 1.57
CA GLU A 19 8.51 -12.48 0.12
C GLU A 19 8.27 -11.09 -0.45
N ASN A 20 8.76 -10.86 -1.68
CA ASN A 20 8.43 -9.68 -2.45
C ASN A 20 7.12 -9.94 -3.22
N CYS A 21 6.03 -9.30 -2.79
CA CYS A 21 4.75 -9.40 -3.48
C CYS A 21 4.47 -8.18 -4.34
N HIS A 22 3.58 -8.36 -5.31
CA HIS A 22 3.04 -7.27 -6.10
C HIS A 22 1.52 -7.33 -6.11
N TRP A 23 0.87 -6.19 -5.86
CA TRP A 23 -0.58 -6.07 -5.93
C TRP A 23 -0.95 -5.00 -6.96
N ASP A 24 -1.87 -5.37 -7.86
CA ASP A 24 -2.53 -4.46 -8.79
C ASP A 24 -3.91 -4.12 -8.20
N ILE A 25 -4.02 -2.96 -7.58
CA ILE A 25 -5.20 -2.55 -6.84
C ILE A 25 -5.95 -1.52 -7.69
N GLN A 26 -7.21 -1.81 -7.94
CA GLN A 26 -8.07 -0.97 -8.78
C GLN A 26 -9.32 -0.58 -8.01
N THR A 27 -9.96 0.49 -8.45
CA THR A 27 -11.28 0.89 -8.00
C THR A 27 -12.16 1.15 -9.20
N GLN A 28 -13.47 1.27 -8.98
CA GLN A 28 -14.41 1.74 -10.00
C GLN A 28 -14.00 3.11 -10.55
N GLU A 29 -14.45 3.41 -11.77
CA GLU A 29 -14.26 4.71 -12.41
C GLU A 29 -14.71 5.87 -11.52
N ASN A 30 -14.07 7.04 -11.66
CA ASN A 30 -14.35 8.27 -10.88
C ASN A 30 -14.20 8.13 -9.36
N ARG A 31 -13.45 7.12 -8.91
CA ARG A 31 -13.07 6.93 -7.51
C ARG A 31 -11.56 6.90 -7.38
N ILE A 32 -11.10 7.22 -6.18
CA ILE A 32 -9.69 7.16 -5.80
C ILE A 32 -9.48 6.06 -4.79
N LEU A 33 -8.31 5.44 -4.83
CA LEU A 33 -7.85 4.58 -3.77
C LEU A 33 -7.17 5.44 -2.71
N VAL A 34 -7.52 5.20 -1.46
CA VAL A 34 -6.84 5.80 -0.33
C VAL A 34 -6.22 4.68 0.50
N ILE A 35 -4.95 4.85 0.83
CA ILE A 35 -4.11 3.82 1.42
C ILE A 35 -3.64 4.30 2.79
N THR A 36 -3.81 3.45 3.80
CA THR A 36 -3.44 3.73 5.19
C THR A 36 -2.76 2.51 5.81
N ALA A 37 -1.77 2.75 6.68
CA ALA A 37 -1.20 1.68 7.49
C ALA A 37 -2.11 1.44 8.71
N LEU A 38 -2.49 0.19 8.96
CA LEU A 38 -3.28 -0.17 10.15
C LEU A 38 -2.45 -0.15 11.43
N ASN A 39 -1.17 -0.53 11.31
CA ASN A 39 -0.21 -0.51 12.41
C ASN A 39 0.96 0.38 12.03
N GLY A 40 1.28 1.37 12.87
CA GLY A 40 2.34 2.33 12.59
C GLY A 40 1.91 3.40 11.59
N ASN A 41 2.87 3.94 10.85
CA ASN A 41 2.62 4.97 9.84
C ASN A 41 3.14 4.52 8.47
N LEU A 42 2.60 5.12 7.40
CA LEU A 42 2.96 4.74 6.04
C LEU A 42 4.43 5.03 5.72
N LYS A 43 5.03 6.03 6.37
CA LYS A 43 6.43 6.43 6.18
C LYS A 43 7.40 5.35 6.65
N ASP A 44 7.16 4.75 7.81
CA ASP A 44 7.95 3.61 8.32
C ASP A 44 7.72 2.37 7.45
N ALA A 45 6.53 2.24 6.85
CA ALA A 45 6.26 1.15 5.92
C ALA A 45 7.05 1.25 4.60
N GLN A 46 7.52 2.44 4.21
CA GLN A 46 8.24 2.66 2.95
C GLN A 46 9.56 1.91 2.84
N GLU A 47 10.12 1.41 3.94
CA GLU A 47 11.34 0.59 3.89
C GLU A 47 11.12 -0.74 3.17
N PHE A 48 9.88 -1.22 3.15
CA PHE A 48 9.50 -2.52 2.60
C PHE A 48 8.27 -2.45 1.67
N LEU A 49 7.76 -1.24 1.41
CA LEU A 49 6.59 -0.97 0.59
C LEU A 49 6.89 0.14 -0.40
N THR A 50 6.59 -0.11 -1.67
CA THR A 50 6.59 0.91 -2.73
C THR A 50 5.21 0.96 -3.36
N ILE A 51 4.66 2.17 -3.50
CA ILE A 51 3.35 2.40 -4.10
C ILE A 51 3.55 3.18 -5.39
N HIS A 52 3.06 2.61 -6.49
CA HIS A 52 3.03 3.25 -7.80
C HIS A 52 1.61 3.76 -8.10
N ASP A 53 1.51 4.98 -8.61
CA ASP A 53 0.26 5.56 -9.12
C ASP A 53 0.00 5.08 -10.55
N GLY A 54 -0.55 3.88 -10.64
CA GLY A 54 -0.86 3.19 -11.88
C GLY A 54 -0.42 1.72 -11.85
N SER A 55 -0.84 0.96 -12.86
CA SER A 55 -0.69 -0.49 -12.87
C SER A 55 0.66 -0.99 -13.41
N CYS A 56 1.55 -0.11 -13.87
CA CYS A 56 2.85 -0.51 -14.41
C CYS A 56 4.00 -0.12 -13.48
N LYS A 57 5.13 -0.82 -13.60
CA LYS A 57 6.32 -0.53 -12.77
C LYS A 57 6.95 0.84 -13.06
N ASP A 58 6.70 1.36 -14.25
CA ASP A 58 7.16 2.68 -14.68
C ASP A 58 6.20 3.80 -14.24
N SER A 59 5.07 3.45 -13.62
CA SER A 59 4.15 4.44 -13.05
C SER A 59 4.82 5.26 -11.96
N PRO A 60 4.45 6.55 -11.82
CA PRO A 60 5.02 7.43 -10.81
C PRO A 60 4.94 6.82 -9.41
N ILE A 61 6.03 6.89 -8.65
CA ILE A 61 6.01 6.48 -7.24
C ILE A 61 5.33 7.59 -6.45
N LEU A 62 4.35 7.23 -5.62
CA LEU A 62 3.75 8.16 -4.66
C LEU A 62 4.77 8.44 -3.55
N LEU A 63 5.61 9.45 -3.76
CA LEU A 63 6.65 9.90 -2.83
C LEU A 63 6.00 10.57 -1.60
N VAL A 64 6.41 10.17 -0.40
CA VAL A 64 6.35 11.03 0.79
C VAL A 64 7.73 10.98 1.42
N GLU A 65 8.47 12.09 1.37
CA GLU A 65 9.87 12.19 1.75
C GLU A 65 10.19 11.81 3.21
N ASN A 66 11.46 11.42 3.41
CA ASN A 66 12.17 10.98 4.62
C ASN A 66 12.11 9.48 4.93
N GLN A 67 12.91 8.69 4.24
CA GLN A 67 13.29 7.36 4.73
C GLN A 67 14.15 7.51 5.99
N LYS A 68 13.72 6.89 7.09
CA LYS A 68 14.50 6.79 8.33
C LYS A 68 14.52 5.32 8.72
N ASN A 69 15.71 4.80 9.06
CA ASN A 69 15.97 3.39 9.39
C ASN A 69 15.50 3.02 10.81
N PRO A 70 14.41 2.27 11.05
CA PRO A 70 14.04 1.71 12.34
C PRO A 70 14.58 0.28 12.52
N ARG A 71 14.69 -0.12 13.79
CA ARG A 71 15.24 -1.41 14.21
C ARG A 71 14.25 -2.54 13.95
N ALA A 72 14.81 -3.71 13.68
CA ALA A 72 14.14 -4.96 13.29
C ALA A 72 13.09 -5.55 14.28
N SER A 73 12.74 -4.87 15.38
CA SER A 73 12.00 -5.48 16.50
C SER A 73 10.48 -5.20 16.55
N ASP A 74 9.95 -4.21 15.81
CA ASP A 74 8.55 -3.77 16.00
C ASP A 74 7.56 -4.27 14.92
N LEU A 75 8.03 -5.05 13.95
CA LEU A 75 7.33 -5.26 12.68
C LEU A 75 6.63 -6.62 12.57
N LYS A 76 5.78 -6.99 13.54
CA LYS A 76 5.09 -8.29 13.50
C LYS A 76 3.85 -8.33 12.59
N ARG A 77 3.31 -7.18 12.16
CA ARG A 77 2.10 -7.11 11.30
C ARG A 77 2.14 -5.94 10.33
N ARG A 78 2.55 -6.20 9.08
CA ARG A 78 2.51 -5.25 7.96
C ARG A 78 1.12 -5.29 7.32
N GLN A 79 0.21 -4.46 7.81
CA GLN A 79 -1.17 -4.42 7.32
C GLN A 79 -1.50 -3.04 6.75
N LEU A 80 -2.02 -3.04 5.53
CA LEU A 80 -2.52 -1.85 4.84
C LEU A 80 -4.03 -1.94 4.74
N GLN A 81 -4.72 -0.89 5.15
CA GLN A 81 -6.13 -0.70 4.85
C GLN A 81 -6.26 0.21 3.63
N ILE A 82 -6.98 -0.29 2.63
CA ILE A 82 -7.24 0.43 1.39
C ILE A 82 -8.73 0.61 1.25
N TYR A 83 -9.16 1.83 0.96
CA TYR A 83 -10.55 2.14 0.73
C TYR A 83 -10.75 2.90 -0.57
N SER A 84 -11.88 2.64 -1.20
CA SER A 84 -12.31 3.35 -2.40
C SER A 84 -13.16 4.55 -1.98
N SER A 85 -12.73 5.74 -2.34
CA SER A 85 -13.44 6.99 -2.04
C SER A 85 -13.88 7.68 -3.32
N LYS A 86 -14.99 8.41 -3.28
CA LYS A 86 -15.35 9.33 -4.36
C LYS A 86 -14.38 10.51 -4.37
N PHE A 87 -14.06 11.00 -5.56
CA PHE A 87 -13.40 12.29 -5.72
C PHE A 87 -14.34 13.38 -5.16
N LYS A 88 -13.82 14.30 -4.34
CA LYS A 88 -14.59 15.45 -3.85
C LYS A 88 -14.53 16.58 -4.84
#